data_AF-A0A0D9XCT5-F1
#
_entry.id   AF-A0A0D9XCT5-F1
#
_cell.length_a   1.000
_cell.length_b   1.000
_cell.length_c   1.000
_cell.angle_alpha   90.00
_cell.angle_beta   90.00
_cell.angle_gamma   90.00
#
_symmetry.space_group_name_H-M   'P 1'
#
loop_
_entity.id
_entity.type
_entity.pdbx_description
1 polymer ?
#
loop_
_entity_poly.entity_id
_entity_poly.type
_entity_poly.pdbx_seq_one_letter_code
_entity_poly.pdbx_strand_id
1 'polypeptide(L)'
;MRFALMFLLAAVHPMLLLHDYVHGSEPDNQGFEFVSLNCGLRDPPYRDEVTNISYVSDDAYITTGEKHDVSSGYSSLYKSDLTLRSFPSGDWNCYTIPSPARGRKYLVRARFLHGNYDGRGNTRVMFDLYIGLDYWFTVYITNAAEKYTAEAITVTVASSLSVCLRNTGHGTPFISSLELRPMHSEMYPVVKVNRSLGVATRINMGASNLLRCPFSTTSTESNAISDSSLATESGASTVFSVSIVQQLDKLQH
;
A
#
# COMPACT_ATOMS: atom_id res chain seq x y z
N MET A 1 -85.62 15.55 -16.22
CA MET A 1 -84.26 16.06 -15.91
C MET A 1 -83.30 14.95 -16.29
N ARG A 2 -82.69 14.93 -17.49
CA ARG A 2 -81.57 15.74 -17.99
C ARG A 2 -80.25 15.55 -17.21
N PHE A 3 -79.19 15.36 -18.01
CA PHE A 3 -77.74 15.35 -17.75
C PHE A 3 -77.17 14.01 -17.27
N ALA A 4 -76.58 13.17 -18.13
CA ALA A 4 -75.37 13.36 -18.95
C ALA A 4 -74.08 13.41 -18.10
N LEU A 5 -73.21 12.44 -18.41
CA LEU A 5 -71.77 12.57 -18.62
C LEU A 5 -71.00 13.52 -17.68
N MET A 6 -70.03 12.97 -16.94
CA MET A 6 -68.64 13.41 -17.10
C MET A 6 -67.71 12.47 -16.33
N PHE A 7 -66.97 11.67 -17.10
CA PHE A 7 -65.62 11.25 -16.73
C PHE A 7 -64.82 12.52 -16.41
N LEU A 8 -64.47 12.73 -15.14
CA LEU A 8 -63.42 13.67 -14.78
C LEU A 8 -62.15 12.86 -14.56
N LEU A 9 -61.38 12.74 -15.66
CA LEU A 9 -59.95 12.50 -15.62
C LEU A 9 -59.31 13.58 -14.74
N ALA A 10 -58.99 13.24 -13.49
CA ALA A 10 -58.04 14.02 -12.71
C ALA A 10 -56.64 13.75 -13.28
N ALA A 11 -56.33 14.43 -14.39
CA ALA A 11 -54.98 14.64 -14.85
C ALA A 11 -54.31 15.63 -13.89
N VAL A 12 -53.78 15.14 -12.77
CA VAL A 12 -52.88 15.91 -11.91
C VAL A 12 -51.49 15.34 -12.14
N HIS A 13 -50.61 16.21 -12.64
CA HIS A 13 -49.32 15.90 -13.24
C HIS A 13 -48.48 14.94 -12.37
N PRO A 14 -47.83 13.92 -12.95
CA PRO A 14 -46.68 13.33 -12.29
C PRO A 14 -45.65 14.45 -12.21
N MET A 15 -45.45 14.98 -11.00
CA MET A 15 -44.31 15.82 -10.68
C MET A 15 -43.09 15.05 -11.17
N LEU A 16 -42.48 15.54 -12.25
CA LEU A 16 -41.21 15.06 -12.77
C LEU A 16 -40.20 15.19 -11.63
N LEU A 17 -40.08 14.12 -10.83
CA LEU A 17 -38.86 13.85 -10.13
C LEU A 17 -37.85 13.60 -11.25
N LEU A 18 -37.04 14.62 -11.54
CA LEU A 18 -35.67 14.41 -11.97
C LEU A 18 -35.06 13.46 -10.93
N HIS A 19 -35.25 12.17 -11.14
CA HIS A 19 -34.21 11.23 -10.79
C HIS A 19 -33.10 11.68 -11.71
N ASP A 20 -32.14 12.40 -11.16
CA ASP A 20 -30.81 12.43 -11.71
C ASP A 20 -30.46 10.96 -11.89
N TYR A 21 -30.67 10.47 -13.11
CA TYR A 21 -30.01 9.30 -13.62
C TYR A 21 -28.56 9.75 -13.67
N VAL A 22 -27.91 9.69 -12.51
CA VAL A 22 -26.47 9.56 -12.44
C VAL A 22 -26.24 8.36 -13.32
N HIS A 23 -25.79 8.62 -14.56
CA HIS A 23 -24.98 7.68 -15.30
C HIS A 23 -23.86 7.38 -14.32
N GLY A 24 -24.05 6.36 -13.48
CA GLY A 24 -22.97 5.62 -12.88
C GLY A 24 -22.22 5.14 -14.10
N SER A 25 -21.18 5.87 -14.46
CA SER A 25 -20.17 5.41 -15.38
C SER A 25 -19.75 4.06 -14.85
N GLU A 26 -20.19 3.02 -15.53
CA GLU A 26 -19.70 1.66 -15.38
C GLU A 26 -18.17 1.75 -15.33
N PRO A 27 -17.51 1.39 -14.21
CA PRO A 27 -16.10 1.13 -14.30
C PRO A 27 -16.01 -0.29 -14.84
N ASP A 28 -16.03 -0.42 -16.17
CA ASP A 28 -15.44 -1.56 -16.87
C ASP A 28 -13.92 -1.50 -16.67
N ASN A 29 -13.54 -1.77 -15.43
CA ASN A 29 -12.20 -1.95 -14.92
C ASN A 29 -12.37 -2.58 -13.54
N GLN A 30 -12.41 -3.91 -13.44
CA GLN A 30 -12.14 -4.60 -12.18
C GLN A 30 -10.64 -4.43 -11.83
N GLY A 31 -10.27 -3.16 -11.67
CA GLY A 31 -8.93 -2.64 -11.69
C GLY A 31 -8.10 -3.23 -10.58
N PHE A 32 -6.83 -3.44 -10.89
CA PHE A 32 -5.80 -3.75 -9.92
C PHE A 32 -5.64 -2.56 -8.97
N GLU A 33 -6.49 -2.48 -7.94
CA GLU A 33 -6.42 -1.40 -6.96
C GLU A 33 -5.13 -1.57 -6.13
N PHE A 34 -4.18 -0.67 -6.35
CA PHE A 34 -3.03 -0.49 -5.48
C PHE A 34 -3.38 0.54 -4.41
N VAL A 35 -2.87 0.35 -3.20
CA VAL A 35 -3.07 1.31 -2.11
C VAL A 35 -1.72 1.79 -1.61
N SER A 36 -1.62 3.10 -1.37
CA SER A 36 -0.43 3.74 -0.80
C SER A 36 -0.87 4.59 0.37
N LEU A 37 -0.50 4.16 1.57
CA LEU A 37 -0.84 4.83 2.81
C LEU A 37 0.32 5.71 3.23
N ASN A 38 0.05 6.99 3.44
CA ASN A 38 0.92 7.85 4.21
C ASN A 38 0.43 7.81 5.66
N CYS A 39 1.23 7.15 6.51
CA CYS A 39 0.86 6.86 7.88
C CYS A 39 1.05 8.13 8.72
N GLY A 40 0.04 8.49 9.52
CA GLY A 40 0.08 9.74 10.26
C GLY A 40 -0.36 10.98 9.46
N LEU A 41 -0.74 10.82 8.19
CA LEU A 41 -1.24 11.91 7.37
C LEU A 41 -2.53 12.51 7.98
N ARG A 42 -2.52 13.83 8.16
CA ARG A 42 -3.68 14.65 8.58
C ARG A 42 -4.30 15.42 7.42
N ASP A 43 -3.49 15.75 6.43
CA ASP A 43 -3.91 16.46 5.23
C ASP A 43 -4.77 15.57 4.31
N PRO A 44 -5.50 16.18 3.36
CA PRO A 44 -6.17 15.44 2.30
C PRO A 44 -5.21 14.55 1.48
N PRO A 45 -5.76 13.54 0.77
CA PRO A 45 -5.01 12.75 -0.20
C PRO A 45 -4.25 13.64 -1.19
N TYR A 46 -3.06 13.20 -1.59
CA TYR A 46 -2.21 13.94 -2.50
C TYR A 46 -1.49 13.00 -3.46
N ARG A 47 -0.99 13.56 -4.56
CA ARG A 47 -0.10 12.88 -5.49
C ARG A 47 1.32 13.35 -5.25
N ASP A 48 2.20 12.43 -4.90
CA ASP A 48 3.61 12.72 -4.62
C ASP A 48 4.32 13.14 -5.91
N GLU A 49 4.94 14.31 -5.93
CA GLU A 49 5.52 14.90 -7.14
C GLU A 49 6.76 14.14 -7.65
N VAL A 50 7.51 13.52 -6.74
CA VAL A 50 8.74 12.78 -7.07
C VAL A 50 8.41 11.41 -7.65
N THR A 51 7.46 10.71 -7.03
CA THR A 51 7.15 9.31 -7.39
C THR A 51 5.92 9.17 -8.27
N ASN A 52 5.16 10.25 -8.45
CA ASN A 52 3.89 10.29 -9.18
C ASN A 52 2.81 9.36 -8.61
N ILE A 53 2.90 9.03 -7.32
CA ILE A 53 2.02 8.08 -6.61
C ILE A 53 1.01 8.84 -5.77
N SER A 54 -0.26 8.45 -5.87
CA SER A 54 -1.31 8.93 -4.97
C SER A 54 -1.20 8.26 -3.60
N TYR A 55 -1.15 9.07 -2.55
CA TYR A 55 -1.20 8.65 -1.16
C TYR A 55 -2.49 9.10 -0.48
N VAL A 56 -3.03 8.23 0.36
CA VAL A 56 -4.17 8.50 1.23
C VAL A 56 -3.77 8.37 2.70
N SER A 57 -4.61 8.87 3.61
CA SER A 57 -4.42 8.66 5.05
C SER A 57 -4.64 7.20 5.42
N ASP A 58 -3.96 6.75 6.47
CA ASP A 58 -4.01 5.38 6.95
C ASP A 58 -5.18 5.11 7.93
N ASP A 59 -5.94 6.14 8.31
CA ASP A 59 -7.07 6.06 9.27
C ASP A 59 -8.15 5.03 8.91
N ALA A 60 -8.38 4.79 7.62
CA ALA A 60 -9.39 3.83 7.19
C ALA A 60 -8.94 2.36 7.37
N TYR A 61 -7.66 2.14 7.68
CA TYR A 61 -7.02 0.82 7.66
C TYR A 61 -6.51 0.39 9.04
N ILE A 62 -6.48 1.31 10.02
CA ILE A 62 -6.08 1.06 11.40
C ILE A 62 -6.79 2.01 12.35
N THR A 63 -7.15 1.53 13.53
CA THR A 63 -7.89 2.32 14.54
C THR A 63 -7.05 2.74 15.74
N THR A 64 -5.85 2.18 15.89
CA THR A 64 -4.94 2.45 17.02
C THR A 64 -3.76 3.35 16.61
N GLY A 65 -2.95 3.73 17.59
CA GLY A 65 -1.72 4.50 17.38
C GLY A 65 -1.93 6.01 17.29
N GLU A 66 -0.82 6.71 17.35
CA GLU A 66 -0.74 8.17 17.40
C GLU A 66 -0.04 8.71 16.15
N LYS A 67 -0.61 9.75 15.55
CA LYS A 67 -0.04 10.42 14.38
C LYS A 67 1.02 11.42 14.81
N HIS A 68 2.16 11.44 14.13
CA HIS A 68 3.26 12.37 14.39
C HIS A 68 3.83 12.93 13.09
N ASP A 69 4.32 14.16 13.19
CA ASP A 69 5.16 14.75 12.16
C ASP A 69 6.62 14.52 12.56
N VAL A 70 7.49 14.32 11.57
CA VAL A 70 8.93 14.27 11.79
C VAL A 70 9.42 15.66 12.23
N SER A 71 10.41 15.71 13.12
CA SER A 71 11.02 16.97 13.59
C SER A 71 11.60 17.77 12.41
N SER A 72 11.50 19.10 12.45
CA SER A 72 11.90 20.01 11.37
C SER A 72 13.37 19.94 10.94
N GLY A 73 14.26 19.38 11.77
CA GLY A 73 15.67 19.15 11.44
C GLY A 73 15.91 17.97 10.48
N TYR A 74 14.86 17.21 10.13
CA TYR A 74 14.94 16.06 9.24
C TYR A 74 14.13 16.32 7.97
N SER A 75 14.67 15.91 6.83
CA SER A 75 14.03 16.11 5.54
C SER A 75 14.04 14.84 4.70
N SER A 76 13.10 14.76 3.78
CA SER A 76 12.97 13.65 2.84
C SER A 76 12.44 14.17 1.52
N LEU A 77 12.93 13.59 0.42
CA LEU A 77 12.36 13.77 -0.92
C LEU A 77 10.96 13.16 -1.04
N TYR A 78 10.61 12.18 -0.20
CA TYR A 78 9.30 11.53 -0.22
C TYR A 78 8.45 12.15 0.89
N LYS A 79 7.34 12.79 0.52
CA LYS A 79 6.42 13.41 1.48
C LYS A 79 5.87 12.38 2.48
N SER A 80 5.74 11.12 2.05
CA SER A 80 5.28 10.00 2.88
C SER A 80 6.28 9.53 3.95
N ASP A 81 7.51 10.04 3.96
CA ASP A 81 8.45 9.78 5.06
C ASP A 81 8.34 10.84 6.18
N LEU A 82 7.70 11.99 5.91
CA LEU A 82 7.70 13.16 6.81
C LEU A 82 6.61 13.12 7.89
N THR A 83 5.73 12.13 7.81
CA THR A 83 4.73 11.82 8.83
C THR A 83 4.82 10.33 9.16
N LEU A 84 4.39 9.97 10.37
CA LEU A 84 4.34 8.58 10.81
C LEU A 84 3.19 8.33 11.77
N ARG A 85 2.80 7.06 11.90
CA ARG A 85 1.98 6.58 13.01
C ARG A 85 2.84 5.76 13.96
N SER A 86 2.79 6.08 15.25
CA SER A 86 3.48 5.36 16.32
C SER A 86 2.48 4.55 17.16
N PHE A 87 2.95 3.49 17.81
CA PHE A 87 2.13 2.57 18.60
C PHE A 87 2.71 2.40 20.01
N PRO A 88 2.52 3.38 20.91
CA PRO A 88 3.07 3.33 22.27
C PRO A 88 2.40 2.27 23.15
N SER A 89 1.23 1.80 22.76
CA SER A 89 0.43 0.78 23.45
C SER A 89 -0.01 -0.32 22.48
N GLY A 90 -0.17 -1.53 23.01
CA GLY A 90 -0.64 -2.69 22.25
C GLY A 90 0.52 -3.55 21.75
N ASP A 91 0.36 -4.86 21.93
CA ASP A 91 1.37 -5.85 21.53
C ASP A 91 1.37 -6.07 20.01
N TRP A 92 0.19 -5.97 19.40
CA TRP A 92 -0.05 -6.20 17.98
C TRP A 92 -0.82 -5.03 17.37
N ASN A 93 -0.21 -4.36 16.40
CA ASN A 93 -0.80 -3.21 15.71
C ASN A 93 -0.94 -3.54 14.23
N CYS A 94 -2.14 -3.88 13.80
CA CYS A 94 -2.40 -4.49 12.49
C CYS A 94 -3.21 -3.58 11.58
N TYR A 95 -2.64 -3.27 10.41
CA TYR A 95 -3.37 -2.70 9.30
C TYR A 95 -4.21 -3.78 8.63
N THR A 96 -5.49 -3.51 8.39
CA THR A 96 -6.36 -4.38 7.59
C THR A 96 -6.63 -3.72 6.26
N ILE A 97 -6.04 -4.28 5.20
CA ILE A 97 -6.10 -3.70 3.86
C ILE A 97 -7.01 -4.56 2.99
N PRO A 98 -8.15 -4.03 2.48
CA PRO A 98 -9.01 -4.76 1.57
C PRO A 98 -8.24 -5.26 0.35
N SER A 99 -8.50 -6.51 -0.04
CA SER A 99 -8.00 -7.09 -1.28
C SER A 99 -9.19 -7.43 -2.18
N PRO A 100 -9.27 -6.85 -3.39
CA PRO A 100 -10.42 -7.02 -4.28
C PRO A 100 -10.57 -8.46 -4.80
N ALA A 101 -9.56 -9.32 -4.73
CA ALA A 101 -9.75 -10.76 -4.94
C ALA A 101 -8.74 -11.61 -4.20
N ARG A 102 -9.18 -12.80 -3.77
CA ARG A 102 -8.31 -13.87 -3.28
C ARG A 102 -7.36 -14.33 -4.38
N GLY A 103 -6.16 -14.76 -4.01
CA GLY A 103 -5.17 -15.29 -4.92
C GLY A 103 -4.36 -14.24 -5.67
N ARG A 104 -4.59 -12.94 -5.44
CA ARG A 104 -3.78 -11.88 -6.05
C ARG A 104 -2.42 -11.79 -5.37
N LYS A 105 -1.38 -11.58 -6.18
CA LYS A 105 0.00 -11.40 -5.73
C LYS A 105 0.28 -9.91 -5.52
N TYR A 106 0.97 -9.57 -4.44
CA TYR A 106 1.31 -8.20 -4.10
C TYR A 106 2.76 -8.08 -3.64
N LEU A 107 3.40 -6.98 -4.04
CA LEU A 107 4.54 -6.41 -3.33
C LEU A 107 4.01 -5.53 -2.20
N VAL A 108 4.33 -5.89 -0.97
CA VAL A 108 4.10 -5.10 0.24
C VAL A 108 5.39 -4.36 0.56
N ARG A 109 5.32 -3.04 0.73
CA ARG A 109 6.47 -2.21 1.11
C ARG A 109 6.11 -1.35 2.31
N ALA A 110 6.87 -1.48 3.39
CA ALA A 110 6.80 -0.61 4.56
C ALA A 110 8.05 0.28 4.63
N ARG A 111 7.88 1.58 4.93
CA ARG A 111 8.98 2.52 5.16
C ARG A 111 8.93 3.12 6.54
N PHE A 112 10.12 3.44 7.04
CA PHE A 112 10.34 3.97 8.38
C PHE A 112 11.37 5.09 8.31
N LEU A 113 10.97 6.29 8.77
CA LEU A 113 11.86 7.39 9.11
C LEU A 113 11.49 7.86 10.52
N HIS A 114 12.37 7.70 11.50
CA HIS A 114 12.09 8.12 12.88
C HIS A 114 12.06 9.65 12.99
N GLY A 115 13.04 10.34 12.41
CA GLY A 115 13.04 11.80 12.34
C GLY A 115 12.86 12.51 13.69
N ASN A 116 13.33 11.90 14.79
CA ASN A 116 13.13 12.37 16.17
C ASN A 116 11.68 12.83 16.47
N TYR A 117 10.67 12.13 15.94
CA TYR A 117 9.26 12.55 16.06
C TYR A 117 8.77 12.71 17.51
N ASP A 118 9.37 11.96 18.45
CA ASP A 118 9.01 11.95 19.86
C ASP A 118 9.85 12.93 20.71
N GLY A 119 10.82 13.62 20.11
CA GLY A 119 11.68 14.58 20.79
C GLY A 119 12.62 13.99 21.84
N ARG A 120 12.76 12.66 21.94
CA ARG A 120 13.52 12.01 23.02
C ARG A 120 15.01 11.88 22.75
N GLY A 121 15.43 12.04 21.50
CA GLY A 121 16.83 11.86 21.09
C GLY A 121 17.35 10.42 21.12
N ASN A 122 16.62 9.47 21.74
CA ASN A 122 16.89 8.04 21.64
C ASN A 122 16.10 7.46 20.47
N THR A 123 16.83 7.07 19.43
CA THR A 123 16.25 6.61 18.16
C THR A 123 16.32 5.09 18.01
N ARG A 124 16.84 4.39 19.03
CA ARG A 124 16.99 2.92 19.01
C ARG A 124 15.64 2.28 19.24
N VAL A 125 15.06 1.76 18.18
CA VAL A 125 13.75 1.11 18.18
C VAL A 125 13.86 -0.23 17.47
N MET A 126 13.32 -1.28 18.09
CA MET A 126 13.22 -2.61 17.49
C MET A 126 11.81 -3.18 17.66
N PHE A 127 11.28 -3.76 16.58
CA PHE A 127 9.97 -4.42 16.56
C PHE A 127 9.89 -5.34 15.35
N ASP A 128 8.94 -6.27 15.35
CA ASP A 128 8.78 -7.23 14.27
C ASP A 128 7.62 -6.84 13.34
N LEU A 129 7.78 -7.16 12.06
CA LEU A 129 6.73 -7.09 11.05
C LEU A 129 6.18 -8.49 10.78
N TYR A 130 4.87 -8.56 10.57
CA TYR A 130 4.17 -9.75 10.13
C TYR A 130 3.24 -9.46 8.97
N ILE A 131 3.11 -10.42 8.06
CA ILE A 131 2.05 -10.44 7.04
C ILE A 131 1.11 -11.59 7.37
N GLY A 132 -0.10 -11.27 7.81
CA GLY A 132 -0.96 -12.25 8.47
C GLY A 132 -0.26 -12.83 9.70
N LEU A 133 0.03 -14.13 9.67
CA LEU A 133 0.76 -14.84 10.72
C LEU A 133 2.22 -15.14 10.33
N ASP A 134 2.68 -14.65 9.19
CA ASP A 134 4.01 -14.94 8.67
C ASP A 134 4.97 -13.86 9.16
N TYR A 135 6.02 -14.27 9.89
CA TYR A 135 7.11 -13.40 10.28
C TYR A 135 7.79 -12.85 9.04
N TRP A 136 7.76 -11.53 8.91
CA TRP A 136 8.31 -10.85 7.76
C TRP A 136 9.75 -10.39 8.02
N PHE A 137 9.94 -9.53 9.02
CA PHE A 137 11.20 -8.84 9.22
C PHE A 137 11.27 -8.17 10.59
N THR A 138 12.41 -8.21 11.28
CA THR A 138 12.68 -7.35 12.45
C THR A 138 13.18 -6.00 11.97
N VAL A 139 12.40 -4.96 12.23
CA VAL A 139 12.83 -3.57 12.03
C VAL A 139 13.77 -3.21 13.17
N TYR A 140 14.96 -2.73 12.81
CA TYR A 140 15.96 -2.25 13.76
C TYR A 140 16.47 -0.88 13.31
N ILE A 141 16.07 0.15 14.03
CA ILE A 141 16.34 1.55 13.70
C ILE A 141 17.37 2.07 14.68
N THR A 142 18.47 2.62 14.16
CA THR A 142 19.57 3.14 15.00
C THR A 142 19.86 4.60 14.76
N ASN A 143 19.39 5.17 13.66
CA ASN A 143 19.65 6.54 13.26
C ASN A 143 18.33 7.22 12.83
N ALA A 144 17.99 8.35 13.45
CA ALA A 144 16.76 9.06 13.11
C ALA A 144 16.73 9.70 11.72
N ALA A 145 17.90 9.95 11.11
CA ALA A 145 17.98 10.53 9.77
C ALA A 145 17.94 9.48 8.65
N GLU A 146 18.14 8.22 8.98
CA GLU A 146 18.12 7.14 8.00
C GLU A 146 16.71 6.65 7.72
N LYS A 147 16.51 6.23 6.47
CA LYS A 147 15.28 5.61 6.01
C LYS A 147 15.49 4.12 5.95
N TYR A 148 14.58 3.38 6.54
CA TYR A 148 14.56 1.93 6.50
C TYR A 148 13.37 1.48 5.66
N THR A 149 13.56 0.43 4.85
CA THR A 149 12.52 -0.14 3.99
C THR A 149 12.50 -1.64 4.17
N ALA A 150 11.31 -2.19 4.38
CA ALA A 150 11.05 -3.62 4.31
C ALA A 150 10.16 -3.91 3.11
N GLU A 151 10.49 -4.94 2.33
CA GLU A 151 9.71 -5.42 1.20
C GLU A 151 9.37 -6.90 1.34
N ALA A 152 8.16 -7.29 0.96
CA ALA A 152 7.75 -8.69 0.84
C ALA A 152 6.80 -8.90 -0.32
N ILE A 153 6.79 -10.12 -0.85
CA ILE A 153 5.89 -10.59 -1.88
C ILE A 153 5.00 -11.67 -1.28
N THR A 154 3.69 -11.49 -1.37
CA THR A 154 2.70 -12.39 -0.78
C THR A 154 1.52 -12.59 -1.72
N VAL A 155 0.75 -13.65 -1.49
CA VAL A 155 -0.51 -13.93 -2.19
C VAL A 155 -1.66 -13.84 -1.18
N THR A 156 -2.67 -13.03 -1.47
CA THR A 156 -3.80 -12.83 -0.57
C THR A 156 -4.63 -14.10 -0.45
N VAL A 157 -4.93 -14.49 0.79
CA VAL A 157 -5.71 -15.70 1.09
C VAL A 157 -7.19 -15.39 1.38
N ALA A 158 -7.47 -14.12 1.68
CA ALA A 158 -8.77 -13.60 2.06
C ALA A 158 -9.11 -12.35 1.23
N SER A 159 -10.26 -11.74 1.52
CA SER A 159 -10.67 -10.43 1.00
C SER A 159 -9.93 -9.26 1.66
N SER A 160 -8.91 -9.54 2.47
CA SER A 160 -8.02 -8.56 3.06
C SER A 160 -6.62 -9.13 3.30
N LEU A 161 -5.64 -8.25 3.38
CA LEU A 161 -4.26 -8.52 3.80
C LEU A 161 -4.02 -7.81 5.13
N SER A 162 -3.50 -8.53 6.12
CA SER A 162 -3.10 -7.96 7.40
C SER A 162 -1.59 -7.70 7.41
N VAL A 163 -1.18 -6.49 7.77
CA VAL A 163 0.23 -6.14 8.01
C VAL A 163 0.36 -5.65 9.45
N CYS A 164 1.10 -6.37 10.27
CA CYS A 164 1.17 -6.12 11.71
C CYS A 164 2.55 -5.68 12.15
N LEU A 165 2.61 -4.69 13.04
CA LEU A 165 3.78 -4.30 13.81
C LEU A 165 3.63 -4.88 15.22
N ARG A 166 4.53 -5.79 15.59
CA ARG A 166 4.55 -6.44 16.90
C ARG A 166 5.59 -5.79 17.80
N ASN A 167 5.16 -5.31 18.95
CA ASN A 167 6.05 -4.73 19.95
C ASN A 167 6.92 -5.83 20.59
N THR A 168 8.24 -5.64 20.62
CA THR A 168 9.21 -6.56 21.25
C THR A 168 9.79 -6.01 22.55
N GLY A 169 9.29 -4.87 23.04
CA GLY A 169 9.74 -4.22 24.28
C GLY A 169 10.96 -3.31 24.13
N HIS A 170 11.42 -3.07 22.90
CA HIS A 170 12.65 -2.36 22.59
C HIS A 170 12.39 -1.01 21.89
N GLY A 171 11.44 -0.23 22.42
CA GLY A 171 11.01 1.06 21.87
C GLY A 171 9.58 1.03 21.34
N THR A 172 9.12 2.15 20.80
CA THR A 172 7.75 2.30 20.28
C THR A 172 7.71 1.92 18.80
N PRO A 173 6.99 0.87 18.39
CA PRO A 173 6.79 0.56 16.97
C PRO A 173 6.17 1.74 16.23
N PHE A 174 6.59 1.95 14.98
CA PHE A 174 6.02 3.01 14.15
C PHE A 174 6.15 2.67 12.67
N ILE A 175 5.43 3.38 11.81
CA ILE A 175 5.48 3.25 10.36
C ILE A 175 5.22 4.60 9.70
N SER A 176 5.98 4.93 8.64
CA SER A 176 5.82 6.17 7.88
C SER A 176 4.95 5.96 6.65
N SER A 177 5.13 4.85 5.92
CA SER A 177 4.28 4.52 4.78
C SER A 177 4.11 3.03 4.59
N LEU A 178 2.96 2.64 4.04
CA LEU A 178 2.64 1.26 3.67
C LEU A 178 2.04 1.24 2.26
N GLU A 179 2.73 0.57 1.34
CA GLU A 179 2.31 0.44 -0.06
C GLU A 179 2.02 -1.03 -0.40
N LEU A 180 0.88 -1.30 -1.03
CA LEU A 180 0.55 -2.59 -1.64
C LEU A 180 0.44 -2.40 -3.16
N ARG A 181 1.33 -3.06 -3.89
CA ARG A 181 1.37 -3.03 -5.36
C ARG A 181 0.98 -4.38 -5.92
N PRO A 182 -0.11 -4.47 -6.69
CA PRO A 182 -0.45 -5.68 -7.42
C PRO A 182 0.71 -6.12 -8.31
N MET A 183 0.93 -7.42 -8.39
CA MET A 183 1.95 -8.03 -9.22
C MET A 183 1.32 -9.03 -10.17
N HIS A 184 1.89 -9.15 -11.37
CA HIS A 184 1.58 -10.22 -12.31
C HIS A 184 1.80 -11.60 -11.66
N SER A 185 0.92 -12.53 -12.02
CA SER A 185 0.89 -13.86 -11.39
C SER A 185 2.15 -14.67 -11.71
N GLU A 186 2.75 -14.40 -12.86
CA GLU A 186 3.92 -15.04 -13.45
C GLU A 186 5.23 -14.57 -12.79
N MET A 187 5.26 -13.36 -12.20
CA MET A 187 6.43 -12.85 -11.50
C MET A 187 6.63 -13.57 -10.17
N TYR A 188 7.82 -14.10 -9.90
CA TYR A 188 8.11 -14.93 -8.72
C TYR A 188 7.12 -16.12 -8.58
N PRO A 189 7.16 -17.12 -9.49
CA PRO A 189 6.24 -18.27 -9.47
C PRO A 189 6.26 -19.08 -8.17
N VAL A 190 7.38 -18.99 -7.45
CA VAL A 190 7.62 -19.63 -6.15
C VAL A 190 6.75 -19.07 -5.02
N VAL A 191 6.24 -17.83 -5.15
CA VAL A 191 5.33 -17.22 -4.16
C VAL A 191 3.94 -17.82 -4.33
N LYS A 192 3.39 -18.37 -3.24
CA LYS A 192 2.07 -19.00 -3.16
C LYS A 192 1.34 -18.58 -1.89
N VAL A 193 0.06 -18.95 -1.76
CA VAL A 193 -0.81 -18.68 -0.59
C VAL A 193 -0.15 -19.00 0.76
N ASN A 194 0.66 -20.06 0.83
CA ASN A 194 1.36 -20.49 2.05
C ASN A 194 2.86 -20.16 2.05
N ARG A 195 3.34 -19.42 1.05
CA ARG A 195 4.76 -19.15 0.82
C ARG A 195 4.96 -17.71 0.36
N SER A 196 5.12 -16.83 1.33
CA SER A 196 5.53 -15.45 1.13
C SER A 196 7.05 -15.33 1.09
N LEU A 197 7.56 -14.29 0.43
CA LEU A 197 8.99 -13.99 0.35
C LEU A 197 9.28 -12.59 0.88
N GLY A 198 10.26 -12.43 1.76
CA GLY A 198 10.87 -11.15 2.09
C GLY A 198 11.95 -10.80 1.08
N VAL A 199 12.00 -9.56 0.61
CA VAL A 199 13.05 -9.08 -0.29
C VAL A 199 14.22 -8.58 0.55
N ALA A 200 15.38 -9.21 0.39
CA ALA A 200 16.61 -8.85 1.12
C ALA A 200 17.35 -7.70 0.44
N THR A 201 17.52 -7.76 -0.88
CA THR A 201 18.14 -6.67 -1.65
C THR A 201 17.72 -6.73 -3.13
N ARG A 202 17.77 -5.58 -3.80
CA ARG A 202 17.60 -5.45 -5.25
C ARG A 202 18.90 -4.93 -5.85
N ILE A 203 19.46 -5.65 -6.81
CA ILE A 203 20.70 -5.29 -7.50
C ILE A 203 20.37 -4.99 -8.95
N ASN A 204 20.65 -3.75 -9.38
CA ASN A 204 20.61 -3.38 -10.78
C ASN A 204 21.98 -3.67 -11.41
N MET A 205 22.05 -4.66 -12.30
CA MET A 205 23.29 -5.07 -12.95
C MET A 205 23.58 -4.30 -14.26
N GLY A 206 22.73 -3.34 -14.63
CA GLY A 206 22.83 -2.59 -15.90
C GLY A 206 22.96 -1.07 -15.79
N ALA A 207 22.88 -0.46 -14.60
CA ALA A 207 23.06 0.98 -14.42
C ALA A 207 23.55 1.34 -13.00
N SER A 208 24.12 2.54 -12.84
CA SER A 208 24.66 3.07 -11.59
C SER A 208 23.60 3.52 -10.55
N ASN A 209 22.30 3.43 -10.85
CA ASN A 209 21.20 3.86 -9.97
C ASN A 209 20.12 2.79 -9.77
N LEU A 210 19.43 2.84 -8.62
CA LEU A 210 18.20 2.10 -8.34
C LEU A 210 17.09 2.57 -9.29
N LEU A 211 16.62 1.70 -10.18
CA LEU A 211 15.49 1.98 -11.05
C LEU A 211 14.19 1.72 -10.29
N ARG A 212 13.40 2.76 -10.06
CA ARG A 212 11.97 2.67 -9.75
C ARG A 212 11.25 3.10 -11.02
N CYS A 213 10.56 2.18 -11.70
CA CYS A 213 9.80 2.52 -12.91
C CYS A 213 8.67 3.50 -12.57
N PRO A 214 8.66 4.74 -13.09
CA PRO A 214 7.51 5.62 -12.98
C PRO A 214 6.39 5.13 -13.92
N PHE A 215 5.13 5.18 -13.45
CA PHE A 215 3.96 4.89 -14.28
C PHE A 215 3.85 5.92 -15.42
N SER A 216 3.90 5.47 -16.67
CA SER A 216 3.47 6.25 -17.84
C SER A 216 2.06 5.80 -18.24
N THR A 217 1.09 6.72 -18.18
CA THR A 217 -0.29 6.50 -18.63
C THR A 217 -0.50 7.08 -20.01
N THR A 218 0.18 6.57 -21.04
CA THR A 218 -0.21 6.79 -22.45
C THR A 218 0.35 5.68 -23.33
N SER A 219 -0.29 4.52 -23.29
CA SER A 219 -0.44 3.65 -24.47
C SER A 219 -1.54 2.64 -24.17
N THR A 220 -2.52 2.59 -25.06
CA THR A 220 -3.55 1.56 -25.11
C THR A 220 -2.91 0.24 -25.51
N GLU A 221 -2.38 -0.48 -24.53
CA GLU A 221 -2.01 -1.90 -24.59
C GLU A 221 -1.78 -2.33 -23.13
N SER A 222 -2.64 -3.23 -22.61
CA SER A 222 -2.43 -4.08 -21.42
C SER A 222 -1.30 -3.68 -20.46
N ASN A 223 -1.48 -2.59 -19.69
CA ASN A 223 -0.43 -2.06 -18.83
C ASN A 223 -0.54 -2.62 -17.39
N ALA A 224 0.13 -3.75 -17.16
CA ALA A 224 0.63 -4.10 -15.84
C ALA A 224 2.16 -4.24 -15.93
N ILE A 225 2.84 -3.62 -14.98
CA ILE A 225 4.29 -3.40 -15.00
C ILE A 225 5.02 -4.75 -15.04
N SER A 226 5.79 -4.97 -16.10
CA SER A 226 6.87 -5.94 -16.14
C SER A 226 8.02 -5.41 -15.27
N ASP A 227 8.13 -5.86 -14.02
CA ASP A 227 9.42 -5.87 -13.35
C ASP A 227 10.17 -7.07 -13.96
N SER A 228 11.04 -6.79 -14.94
CA SER A 228 11.71 -7.81 -15.76
C SER A 228 12.72 -8.59 -14.92
N SER A 229 12.23 -9.51 -14.11
CA SER A 229 13.03 -10.48 -13.38
C SER A 229 12.76 -11.88 -13.94
N LEU A 230 13.23 -12.14 -15.17
CA LEU A 230 13.66 -13.47 -15.66
C LEU A 230 14.17 -13.34 -17.11
N ALA A 231 15.38 -13.85 -17.33
CA ALA A 231 16.03 -13.89 -18.63
C ALA A 231 15.29 -14.83 -19.58
N THR A 232 15.02 -14.35 -20.80
CA THR A 232 15.22 -15.13 -22.03
C THR A 232 15.71 -14.17 -23.12
N GLU A 233 16.81 -14.52 -23.78
CA GLU A 233 17.49 -13.69 -24.77
C GLU A 233 16.60 -13.31 -25.96
N SER A 234 16.59 -12.04 -26.36
CA SER A 234 17.34 -11.57 -27.54
C SER A 234 17.17 -10.06 -27.73
N GLY A 235 18.28 -9.31 -27.72
CA GLY A 235 18.37 -7.98 -28.33
C GLY A 235 18.03 -6.76 -27.46
N ALA A 236 19.01 -5.85 -27.38
CA ALA A 236 18.95 -4.44 -26.97
C ALA A 236 18.66 -4.12 -25.47
N SER A 237 19.76 -3.83 -24.75
CA SER A 237 19.84 -3.10 -23.47
C SER A 237 18.86 -3.54 -22.37
N THR A 238 19.00 -4.79 -21.92
CA THR A 238 18.21 -5.32 -20.80
C THR A 238 18.79 -4.81 -19.48
N VAL A 239 18.02 -4.00 -18.76
CA VAL A 239 18.25 -3.76 -17.34
C VAL A 239 17.93 -5.06 -16.60
N PHE A 240 18.95 -5.70 -16.05
CA PHE A 240 18.76 -6.87 -15.18
C PHE A 240 18.65 -6.41 -13.73
N SER A 241 17.45 -6.47 -13.16
CA SER A 241 17.23 -6.32 -11.73
C SER A 241 17.14 -7.71 -11.09
N VAL A 242 18.04 -8.03 -10.17
CA VAL A 242 18.00 -9.27 -9.40
C VAL A 242 17.58 -8.96 -7.97
N SER A 243 16.50 -9.61 -7.51
CA SER A 243 16.09 -9.55 -6.12
C SER A 243 16.57 -10.79 -5.38
N ILE A 244 17.33 -10.61 -4.32
CA ILE A 244 17.60 -11.68 -3.36
C ILE A 244 16.41 -11.73 -2.41
N VAL A 245 15.82 -12.91 -2.26
CA VAL A 245 14.60 -13.12 -1.50
C VAL A 245 14.76 -14.29 -0.52
N GLN A 246 14.12 -14.19 0.64
CA GLN A 246 14.06 -15.24 1.66
C GLN A 246 12.60 -15.60 1.94
N GLN A 247 12.31 -16.87 2.22
CA GLN A 247 10.97 -17.28 2.63
C GLN A 247 10.63 -16.74 4.02
N LEU A 248 9.40 -16.26 4.18
CA LEU A 248 8.90 -15.82 5.49
C LEU A 248 8.66 -17.03 6.40
N ASP A 249 9.09 -16.90 7.65
CA ASP A 249 8.92 -17.93 8.67
C ASP A 249 7.50 -17.89 9.24
N LYS A 250 6.94 -19.06 9.57
CA LYS A 250 5.63 -19.13 10.24
C LYS A 250 5.83 -18.87 11.73
N LEU A 251 4.92 -18.10 12.33
CA LEU A 251 4.87 -18.01 13.79
C LEU A 251 4.72 -19.42 14.39
N GLN A 252 5.68 -19.83 15.21
CA GLN A 252 5.58 -21.04 16.00
C GLN A 252 4.86 -20.68 17.31
N HIS A 253 3.74 -21.35 17.57
CA HIS A 253 2.96 -21.23 18.81
C HIS A 253 3.64 -21.95 19.98
#